data_AF-A0A544SRC7-F1
#
_entry.id   AF-A0A544SRC7-F1
#
_cell.length_a   1.000
_cell.length_b   1.000
_cell.length_c   1.000
_cell.angle_alpha   90.00
_cell.angle_beta   90.00
_cell.angle_gamma   90.00
#
_symmetry.space_group_name_H-M   'P 1'
#
loop_
_entity.id
_entity.type
_entity.pdbx_description
1 polymer ?
#
loop_
_entity_poly.entity_id
_entity_poly.type
_entity_poly.pdbx_seq_one_letter_code
_entity_poly.pdbx_strand_id
1 'polypeptide(L)'
;MVGTILSNFWVALISFSVYFFSSYPFLDGKSILWNASMLALLFFILTFIARAIIAFVMKNPVSSEEEMAIATPKEIDSVEPSSEELANIVKAMLNEQEK
;
A
#
# COMPACT_ATOMS: atom_id res chain seq x y z
N MET A 1 7.71 -5.09 -3.57
CA MET A 1 6.88 -4.47 -2.50
C MET A 1 7.31 -3.02 -2.24
N VAL A 2 7.46 -2.24 -3.32
CA VAL A 2 7.90 -0.83 -3.28
C VAL A 2 6.64 0.01 -3.16
N GLY A 3 6.21 0.28 -1.92
CA GLY A 3 4.92 0.93 -1.71
C GLY A 3 4.24 0.62 -0.39
N THR A 4 4.97 0.40 0.68
CA THR A 4 4.36 0.28 2.01
C THR A 4 4.66 1.52 2.84
N ILE A 5 3.85 1.77 3.86
CA ILE A 5 4.12 2.78 4.90
C ILE A 5 5.55 2.65 5.43
N LEU A 6 6.09 1.43 5.44
CA LEU A 6 7.46 1.11 5.80
C LEU A 6 8.51 1.87 4.96
N SER A 7 8.27 2.07 3.65
CA SER A 7 9.16 2.86 2.79
C SER A 7 9.26 4.32 3.23
N ASN A 8 8.14 4.92 3.64
CA ASN A 8 8.12 6.30 4.13
C ASN A 8 8.86 6.40 5.47
N PHE A 9 8.75 5.37 6.32
CA PHE A 9 9.53 5.27 7.55
C PHE A 9 11.04 5.19 7.30
N TRP A 10 11.48 4.51 6.25
CA TRP A 10 12.91 4.49 5.88
C TRP A 10 13.43 5.89 5.52
N VAL A 11 12.68 6.67 4.74
CA VAL A 11 13.09 8.05 4.40
C VAL A 11 13.10 8.95 5.63
N ALA A 12 12.11 8.80 6.53
CA ALA A 12 12.08 9.54 7.80
C ALA A 12 13.29 9.19 8.68
N LEU A 13 13.63 7.90 8.79
CA LEU A 13 14.78 7.42 9.58
C LEU A 13 16.11 7.92 9.02
N ILE A 14 16.27 7.94 7.70
CA ILE A 14 17.45 8.48 7.03
C ILE A 14 17.54 9.99 7.31
N SER A 15 16.44 10.73 7.16
CA SER A 15 16.40 12.17 7.41
C SER A 15 16.74 12.52 8.86
N PHE A 16 16.20 11.75 9.82
CA PHE A 16 16.55 11.83 11.23
C PHE A 16 18.05 11.62 11.43
N SER A 17 18.58 10.53 10.89
CA SER A 17 19.98 10.12 11.09
C SER A 17 20.94 11.16 10.50
N VAL A 18 20.67 11.65 9.30
CA VAL A 18 21.48 12.68 8.63
C VAL A 18 21.54 13.95 9.50
N TYR A 19 20.40 14.44 9.98
CA TYR A 19 20.37 15.63 10.82
C TYR A 19 21.02 15.42 12.18
N PHE A 20 20.80 14.25 12.79
CA PHE A 20 21.38 13.91 14.08
C PHE A 20 22.91 13.87 14.00
N PHE A 21 23.46 13.15 13.02
CA PHE A 21 24.91 13.02 12.83
C PHE A 21 25.57 14.29 12.31
N SER A 22 24.88 15.13 11.53
CA SER A 22 25.44 16.42 11.09
C SER A 22 25.50 17.45 12.23
N SER A 23 24.61 17.33 13.20
CA SER A 23 24.46 18.31 14.29
C SER A 23 25.24 17.91 15.55
N TYR A 24 25.47 16.61 15.75
CA TYR A 24 26.28 16.11 16.85
C TYR A 24 27.78 16.24 16.54
N PRO A 25 28.63 16.74 17.48
CA PRO A 25 28.35 17.15 18.85
C PRO A 25 28.20 18.67 19.03
N PHE A 26 27.96 19.43 17.95
CA PHE A 26 28.05 20.90 17.95
C PHE A 26 26.88 21.61 18.66
N LEU A 27 25.77 20.91 18.88
CA LEU A 27 24.54 21.44 19.46
C LEU A 27 24.10 20.64 20.69
N ASP A 28 23.22 21.23 21.50
CA ASP A 28 22.63 20.57 22.67
C ASP A 28 21.85 19.31 22.25
N GLY A 29 22.15 18.17 22.89
CA GLY A 29 21.58 16.87 22.54
C GLY A 29 20.04 16.83 22.56
N LYS A 30 19.41 17.57 23.49
CA LYS A 30 17.94 17.71 23.55
C LYS A 30 17.38 18.45 22.33
N SER A 31 18.06 19.52 21.92
CA SER A 31 17.66 20.32 20.76
C SER A 31 17.83 19.51 19.47
N ILE A 32 18.95 18.79 19.33
CA ILE A 32 19.19 17.89 18.20
C ILE A 32 18.07 16.85 18.10
N LEU A 33 17.72 16.18 19.20
CA LEU A 33 16.71 15.13 19.18
C LEU A 33 15.32 15.67 18.77
N TRP A 34 14.94 16.84 19.30
CA TRP A 34 13.66 17.46 18.98
C TRP A 34 13.59 17.93 17.52
N ASN A 35 14.64 18.60 17.05
CA ASN A 35 14.72 19.09 15.67
C ASN A 35 14.80 17.95 14.66
N ALA A 36 15.61 16.91 14.94
CA ALA A 36 15.72 15.71 14.10
C ALA A 36 14.37 14.99 14.00
N SER A 37 13.66 14.85 15.11
CA SER A 37 12.35 14.20 15.17
C SER A 37 11.29 14.97 14.38
N MET A 38 11.24 16.30 14.55
CA MET A 38 10.36 17.17 13.75
C MET A 38 10.67 17.10 12.26
N LEU A 39 11.96 17.11 11.89
CA LEU A 39 12.39 16.98 10.50
C LEU A 39 11.97 15.62 9.90
N ALA A 40 12.18 14.54 10.64
CA ALA A 40 11.80 13.19 10.24
C ALA A 40 10.29 13.07 10.01
N LEU A 41 9.46 13.64 10.90
CA LEU A 41 8.01 13.68 10.74
C LEU A 41 7.59 14.48 9.50
N LEU A 42 8.25 15.61 9.25
CA LEU A 42 8.00 16.45 8.08
C LEU A 42 8.30 15.67 6.78
N PHE A 43 9.46 15.01 6.70
CA PHE A 43 9.82 14.18 5.55
C PHE A 43 8.93 12.94 5.40
N PHE A 44 8.46 12.36 6.49
CA PHE A 44 7.47 11.29 6.45
C PHE A 44 6.16 11.75 5.77
N ILE A 45 5.65 12.92 6.15
CA ILE A 45 4.43 13.48 5.56
C ILE A 45 4.68 13.89 4.10
N LEU A 46 5.81 14.53 3.79
CA LEU A 46 6.18 14.88 2.42
C LEU A 46 6.25 13.66 1.51
N THR A 47 6.91 12.60 1.94
CA THR A 47 7.01 11.36 1.16
C THR A 47 5.66 10.68 1.01
N PHE A 48 4.81 10.73 2.03
CA PHE A 48 3.43 10.27 1.93
C PHE A 48 2.63 11.04 0.88
N ILE A 49 2.70 12.38 0.88
CA ILE A 49 2.02 13.23 -0.10
C ILE A 49 2.60 13.02 -1.51
N ALA A 50 3.92 13.08 -1.67
CA ALA A 50 4.60 12.89 -2.95
C ALA A 50 4.21 11.55 -3.57
N ARG A 51 4.11 10.50 -2.75
CA ARG A 51 3.64 9.20 -3.21
C ARG A 51 2.17 9.21 -3.61
N ALA A 52 1.29 9.87 -2.85
CA ALA A 52 -0.12 10.01 -3.23
C ALA A 52 -0.24 10.71 -4.60
N ILE A 53 0.58 11.73 -4.85
CA ILE A 53 0.65 12.42 -6.14
C ILE A 53 1.17 11.49 -7.24
N ILE A 54 2.26 10.74 -7.00
CA ILE A 54 2.79 9.78 -7.97
C ILE A 54 1.75 8.72 -8.31
N ALA A 55 1.04 8.19 -7.30
CA ALA A 55 -0.03 7.23 -7.51
C ALA A 55 -1.19 7.82 -8.32
N PHE A 56 -1.59 9.07 -8.03
CA PHE A 56 -2.63 9.79 -8.76
C PHE A 56 -2.26 10.01 -10.23
N VAL A 57 -1.02 10.46 -10.50
CA VAL A 57 -0.54 10.68 -11.87
C VAL A 57 -0.41 9.37 -12.64
N MET A 58 0.09 8.32 -11.99
CA MET A 58 0.35 7.02 -12.61
C MET A 58 -0.93 6.20 -12.84
N LYS A 59 -1.94 6.32 -11.96
CA LYS A 59 -3.29 5.76 -12.16
C LYS A 59 -4.20 6.72 -12.95
N ASN A 60 -3.74 7.26 -14.08
CA ASN A 60 -4.66 7.75 -15.10
C ASN A 60 -4.96 6.64 -16.13
N PRO A 61 -5.83 5.65 -15.86
CA PRO A 61 -6.73 5.19 -16.90
C PRO A 61 -7.91 6.17 -16.94
N VAL A 62 -8.30 6.57 -18.14
CA VAL A 62 -9.58 7.26 -18.35
C VAL A 62 -10.68 6.45 -17.65
N SER A 63 -11.36 7.07 -16.68
CA SER A 63 -12.68 6.73 -16.12
C SER A 63 -13.03 5.23 -16.02
N SER A 64 -12.98 4.68 -14.81
CA SER A 64 -14.06 3.79 -14.37
C SER A 64 -14.45 4.17 -12.94
N GLU A 65 -15.74 4.49 -12.76
CA GLU A 65 -16.37 5.04 -11.56
C GLU A 65 -16.47 4.05 -10.38
N GLU A 66 -15.58 3.05 -10.27
CA GLU A 66 -15.75 1.93 -9.33
C GLU A 66 -14.73 1.89 -8.18
N GLU A 67 -13.66 2.69 -8.17
CA GLU A 67 -12.68 2.67 -7.06
C GLU A 67 -12.99 3.67 -5.92
N MET A 68 -14.14 4.37 -5.98
CA MET A 68 -14.56 5.34 -4.93
C MET A 68 -15.64 4.80 -3.98
N ALA A 69 -15.79 3.49 -3.86
CA ALA A 69 -16.60 2.89 -2.78
C ALA A 69 -15.68 2.45 -1.63
N ILE A 70 -15.76 3.17 -0.53
CA ILE A 70 -15.30 2.77 0.80
C ILE A 70 -15.77 1.33 1.07
N ALA A 71 -14.87 0.35 1.10
CA ALA A 71 -15.19 -0.99 1.62
C ALA A 71 -13.95 -1.71 2.17
N THR A 72 -13.97 -1.84 3.48
CA THR A 72 -13.45 -2.94 4.32
C THR A 72 -13.35 -4.32 3.65
N PRO A 73 -12.49 -5.19 4.20
CA PRO A 73 -11.83 -6.29 3.51
C PRO A 73 -12.78 -7.44 3.20
N LYS A 74 -12.70 -7.93 1.96
CA LYS A 74 -13.18 -9.26 1.57
C LYS A 74 -12.19 -9.87 0.58
N GLU A 75 -11.28 -10.68 1.12
CA GLU A 75 -10.94 -11.95 0.49
C GLU A 75 -12.27 -12.65 0.20
N ILE A 76 -12.72 -12.69 -1.06
CA ILE A 76 -13.71 -13.69 -1.51
C ILE A 76 -13.36 -14.09 -2.95
N ASP A 77 -13.02 -15.37 -3.08
CA ASP A 77 -13.14 -16.27 -4.23
C ASP A 77 -12.44 -15.93 -5.54
N SER A 78 -11.19 -16.38 -5.64
CA SER A 78 -10.83 -17.27 -6.75
C SER A 78 -10.87 -18.73 -6.28
N VAL A 79 -12.06 -19.22 -5.89
CA VAL A 79 -12.29 -20.67 -5.85
C VAL A 79 -12.54 -21.07 -7.29
N GLU A 80 -11.46 -21.44 -7.96
CA GLU A 80 -11.54 -22.24 -9.19
C GLU A 80 -12.33 -23.50 -8.79
N PRO A 81 -13.51 -23.76 -9.39
CA PRO A 81 -14.29 -24.93 -8.99
C PRO A 81 -13.44 -26.17 -9.24
N SER A 82 -13.35 -27.02 -8.22
CA SER A 82 -12.66 -28.31 -8.33
C SER A 82 -13.17 -29.06 -9.56
N SER A 83 -12.28 -29.70 -10.31
CA SER A 83 -12.62 -30.46 -11.52
C SER A 83 -13.75 -31.48 -11.28
N GLU A 84 -13.94 -31.94 -10.04
CA GLU A 84 -15.05 -32.82 -9.65
C GLU A 84 -16.42 -32.11 -9.66
N GLU A 85 -16.49 -30.86 -9.21
CA GLU A 85 -17.73 -30.07 -9.24
C GLU A 85 -18.15 -29.73 -10.67
N LEU A 86 -17.18 -29.38 -11.53
CA LEU A 86 -17.42 -29.18 -12.96
C LEU A 86 -17.92 -30.47 -13.64
N ALA A 87 -17.32 -31.62 -13.29
CA ALA A 87 -17.74 -32.91 -13.85
C ALA A 87 -19.17 -33.28 -13.44
N ASN A 88 -19.57 -33.00 -12.19
CA ASN A 88 -20.92 -33.24 -11.71
C ASN A 88 -21.96 -32.35 -12.40
N ILE A 89 -21.63 -31.08 -12.66
CA ILE A 89 -22.49 -30.14 -13.39
C ILE A 89 -22.68 -30.60 -14.84
N VAL A 90 -21.61 -31.00 -15.54
CA VAL A 90 -21.70 -31.52 -16.91
C VAL A 90 -22.53 -32.81 -16.96
N LYS A 91 -22.33 -33.71 -15.99
CA LYS A 91 -23.09 -34.96 -15.90
C LYS A 91 -24.59 -34.73 -15.68
N ALA A 92 -24.95 -33.74 -14.87
CA ALA A 92 -26.35 -33.35 -14.67
C ALA A 92 -26.98 -32.82 -15.97
N MET A 93 -26.26 -31.96 -16.71
CA MET A 93 -26.76 -31.41 -17.98
C MET A 93 -26.94 -32.47 -19.08
N LEU A 94 -26.09 -33.51 -19.12
CA LEU A 94 -26.23 -34.60 -20.09
C LEU A 94 -27.45 -35.49 -19.78
N ASN A 95 -27.71 -35.76 -18.50
CA ASN A 95 -28.86 -36.58 -18.09
C ASN A 95 -30.22 -35.88 -18.30
N GLU A 96 -30.26 -34.55 -18.28
CA GLU A 96 -31.48 -33.79 -18.58
C GLU A 96 -31.85 -33.81 -20.07
N GLN A 97 -30.89 -34.10 -20.97
CA GLN A 97 -31.13 -34.17 -22.42
C GLN A 97 -31.63 -35.55 -22.90
N GLU A 98 -31.60 -36.58 -22.05
CA GLU A 98 -32.08 -37.93 -22.37
C GLU A 98 -33.55 -38.18 -21.96
N LYS A 99 -34.30 -37.13 -21.60
CA LYS A 99 -35.73 -37.20 -21.25
C LYS A 99 -36.58 -36.32 -22.15
#